data_AF-A0AA96YY76-F1
#
_entry.id   AF-A0AA96YY76-F1
#
_cell.length_a   1.000
_cell.length_b   1.000
_cell.length_c   1.000
_cell.angle_alpha   90.00
_cell.angle_beta   90.00
_cell.angle_gamma   90.00
#
_symmetry.space_group_name_H-M   'P 1'
#
loop_
_entity.id
_entity.type
_entity.pdbx_description
1 polymer ?
#
loop_
_entity_poly.entity_id
_entity_poly.type
_entity_poly.pdbx_seq_one_letter_code
_entity_poly.pdbx_strand_id
1 'polypeptide(L)'
;MNKETATPERYYLGLATFENFWGEDLSSVVIEHYINNLSNSRTKKYPSSQTLSNIANKAVMKDIFAFKYELGINDSYDYWVVEITTKSGKKYRTKSSFYCSITFEDKGKVVLGVNGDFKRLYVHFPSSSDCSTAFNEV
;
A
#
# COMPACT_ATOMS: atom_id res chain seq x y z
N MET A 1 5.10 18.39 38.68
CA MET A 1 4.76 18.84 37.31
C MET A 1 5.54 17.95 36.35
N ASN A 2 4.97 16.77 36.02
CA ASN A 2 5.65 15.78 35.20
C ASN A 2 5.51 16.22 33.75
N LYS A 3 6.63 16.60 33.12
CA LYS A 3 6.68 16.79 31.68
C LYS A 3 6.64 15.40 31.05
N GLU A 4 5.49 15.03 30.48
CA GLU A 4 5.42 14.00 29.46
C GLU A 4 6.36 14.40 28.34
N THR A 5 7.55 13.78 28.30
CA THR A 5 8.41 13.85 27.13
C THR A 5 7.77 12.97 26.07
N ALA A 6 6.94 13.57 25.21
CA ALA A 6 6.51 12.94 23.98
C ALA A 6 7.76 12.47 23.22
N THR A 7 7.94 11.15 23.12
CA THR A 7 8.94 10.56 22.23
C THR A 7 8.66 11.09 20.82
N PRO A 8 9.65 11.67 20.12
CA PRO A 8 9.44 12.15 18.75
C PRO A 8 8.93 10.99 17.89
N GLU A 9 7.88 11.24 17.11
CA GLU A 9 7.32 10.27 16.17
C GLU A 9 8.44 9.75 15.26
N ARG A 10 8.82 8.48 15.44
CA ARG A 10 9.91 7.86 14.69
C ARG A 10 9.34 7.11 13.51
N TYR A 11 9.10 7.82 12.42
CA TYR A 11 8.74 7.23 11.13
C TYR A 11 9.89 7.35 10.13
N TYR A 12 9.86 6.49 9.12
CA TYR A 12 10.69 6.51 7.93
C TYR A 12 9.82 6.82 6.71
N LEU A 13 10.45 7.27 5.62
CA LEU A 13 9.77 7.55 4.36
C LEU A 13 10.09 6.43 3.36
N GLY A 14 9.03 5.85 2.79
CA GLY A 14 9.11 4.86 1.73
C GLY A 14 8.53 5.39 0.43
N LEU A 15 8.86 4.71 -0.67
CA LEU A 15 8.39 4.98 -2.03
C LEU A 15 7.82 3.70 -2.63
N ALA A 16 6.59 3.82 -3.14
CA ALA A 16 5.89 2.75 -3.82
C ALA A 16 5.94 2.95 -5.34
N THR A 17 6.34 1.89 -6.04
CA THR A 17 6.17 1.74 -7.49
C THR A 17 4.83 1.04 -7.74
N PHE A 18 4.09 1.46 -8.75
CA PHE A 18 2.84 0.83 -9.16
C PHE A 18 2.98 0.13 -10.51
N GLU A 19 2.44 -1.09 -10.63
CA GLU A 19 2.46 -1.87 -11.86
C GLU A 19 1.05 -2.31 -12.26
N ASN A 20 0.65 -1.99 -13.49
CA ASN A 20 -0.63 -2.41 -14.04
C ASN A 20 -0.48 -3.67 -14.91
N PHE A 21 -0.78 -4.83 -14.36
CA PHE A 21 -0.95 -6.08 -15.11
C PHE A 21 -2.40 -6.58 -15.04
N TRP A 22 -3.36 -5.65 -14.99
CA TRP A 22 -4.78 -6.00 -14.94
C TRP A 22 -5.28 -6.68 -16.22
N GLY A 23 -4.59 -6.51 -17.35
CA GLY A 23 -5.01 -7.03 -18.66
C GLY A 23 -5.72 -5.99 -19.53
N GLU A 24 -6.00 -4.81 -18.98
CA GLU A 24 -6.48 -3.63 -19.70
C GLU A 24 -5.94 -2.34 -19.07
N ASP A 25 -6.18 -1.21 -19.72
CA ASP A 25 -5.91 0.11 -19.14
C ASP A 25 -6.77 0.33 -17.89
N LEU A 26 -6.24 1.09 -16.93
CA LEU A 26 -6.99 1.55 -15.77
C LEU A 26 -7.31 3.03 -15.94
N SER A 27 -8.58 3.39 -15.82
CA SER A 27 -9.02 4.78 -15.86
C SER A 27 -8.56 5.53 -14.61
N SER A 28 -8.64 4.88 -13.44
CA SER A 28 -8.09 5.39 -12.19
C SER A 28 -7.60 4.29 -11.27
N VAL A 29 -6.65 4.65 -10.41
CA VAL A 29 -6.19 3.84 -9.29
C VAL A 29 -6.11 4.74 -8.06
N VAL A 30 -6.65 4.28 -6.94
CA VAL A 30 -6.46 4.91 -5.63
C VAL A 30 -5.66 3.94 -4.78
N ILE A 31 -4.50 4.40 -4.31
CA ILE A 31 -3.64 3.68 -3.38
C ILE A 31 -3.77 4.36 -2.03
N GLU A 32 -4.05 3.62 -0.98
CA GLU A 32 -4.00 4.08 0.40
C GLU A 32 -2.99 3.24 1.19
N HIS A 33 -2.24 3.93 2.03
CA HIS A 33 -1.38 3.31 3.04
C HIS A 33 -1.67 3.92 4.40
N TYR A 34 -1.60 3.10 5.43
CA TYR A 34 -1.56 3.56 6.82
C TYR A 34 -0.88 2.51 7.70
N ILE A 35 -0.43 2.95 8.88
CA ILE A 35 0.05 2.05 9.93
C ILE A 35 -1.07 1.78 10.93
N ASN A 36 -1.19 0.54 11.41
CA ASN A 36 -2.13 0.19 12.48
C ASN A 36 -1.57 -0.92 13.36
N ASN A 37 -2.13 -1.08 14.56
CA ASN A 37 -1.87 -2.18 15.48
C ASN A 37 -2.91 -3.28 15.31
N LEU A 38 -2.53 -4.54 15.56
CA LEU A 38 -3.48 -5.65 15.63
C LEU A 38 -4.31 -5.57 16.92
N SER A 39 -3.71 -5.10 18.03
CA SER A 39 -4.39 -5.01 19.33
C SER A 39 -5.47 -3.92 19.41
N ASN A 40 -5.37 -2.86 18.60
CA ASN A 40 -6.32 -1.75 18.59
C ASN A 40 -6.53 -1.18 17.18
N SER A 41 -7.25 -1.94 16.35
CA SER A 41 -7.46 -1.62 14.93
C SER A 41 -8.21 -0.32 14.62
N ARG A 42 -8.61 0.48 15.63
CA ARG A 42 -9.41 1.70 15.44
C ARG A 42 -8.57 2.93 15.05
N THR A 43 -7.25 2.91 15.21
CA THR A 43 -6.42 4.10 15.01
C THR A 43 -5.46 3.93 13.84
N LYS A 44 -5.79 4.55 12.70
CA LYS A 44 -4.87 4.65 11.56
C LYS A 44 -3.82 5.72 11.82
N LYS A 45 -2.55 5.33 11.92
CA LYS A 45 -1.41 6.25 11.96
C LYS A 45 -0.93 6.56 10.54
N TYR A 46 -0.50 7.80 10.35
CA TYR A 46 0.07 8.32 9.10
C TYR A 46 -0.70 7.92 7.82
N PRO A 47 -2.04 8.06 7.79
CA PRO A 47 -2.78 7.74 6.57
C PRO A 47 -2.26 8.61 5.41
N SER A 48 -2.04 7.97 4.28
CA SER A 48 -1.59 8.60 3.05
C SER A 48 -2.31 7.96 1.87
N SER A 49 -2.53 8.74 0.81
CA SER A 49 -3.14 8.24 -0.41
C SER A 49 -2.59 8.90 -1.65
N GLN A 50 -2.67 8.18 -2.77
CA GLN A 50 -2.30 8.66 -4.10
C GLN A 50 -3.35 8.20 -5.10
N THR A 51 -3.80 9.14 -5.93
CA THR A 51 -4.65 8.84 -7.09
C THR A 51 -3.82 8.92 -8.35
N LEU A 52 -3.92 7.88 -9.18
CA LEU A 52 -3.33 7.80 -10.52
C LEU A 52 -4.47 7.77 -11.54
N SER A 53 -4.24 8.29 -12.74
CA SER A 53 -5.24 8.32 -13.81
C SER A 53 -4.63 7.92 -15.13
N ASN A 54 -5.42 7.27 -15.98
CA ASN A 54 -5.02 6.80 -17.31
C ASN A 54 -3.74 5.94 -17.30
N ILE A 55 -3.75 4.84 -16.55
CA ILE A 55 -2.62 3.93 -16.44
C ILE A 55 -2.73 2.88 -17.53
N ALA A 56 -1.82 2.94 -18.51
CA ALA A 56 -1.80 1.97 -19.60
C ALA A 56 -1.60 0.54 -19.09
N ASN A 57 -2.15 -0.45 -19.79
CA ASN A 57 -1.85 -1.86 -19.55
C ASN A 57 -0.34 -2.12 -19.65
N LYS A 58 0.20 -2.92 -18.74
CA LYS A 58 1.63 -3.24 -18.58
C LYS A 58 2.52 -2.04 -18.21
N ALA A 59 1.94 -0.93 -17.79
CA ALA A 59 2.71 0.22 -17.33
C ALA A 59 3.36 -0.05 -15.96
N VAL A 60 4.58 0.46 -15.81
CA VAL A 60 5.34 0.49 -14.54
C VAL A 60 5.60 1.95 -14.19
N MET A 61 4.99 2.42 -13.11
CA MET A 61 5.08 3.79 -12.62
C MET A 61 5.96 3.83 -11.38
N LYS A 62 7.24 4.18 -11.57
CA LYS A 62 8.25 4.10 -10.51
C LYS A 62 8.11 5.21 -9.47
N ASP A 63 8.23 4.84 -8.19
CA ASP A 63 8.32 5.75 -7.04
C ASP A 63 7.22 6.84 -7.01
N ILE A 64 5.99 6.49 -7.41
CA ILE A 64 4.88 7.44 -7.58
C ILE A 64 4.12 7.80 -6.31
N PHE A 65 4.34 7.07 -5.22
CA PHE A 65 3.62 7.27 -3.97
C PHE A 65 4.58 7.19 -2.78
N ALA A 66 4.67 8.30 -2.03
CA ALA A 66 5.43 8.35 -0.79
C ALA A 66 4.53 7.99 0.40
N PHE A 67 5.01 7.14 1.28
CA PHE A 67 4.30 6.71 2.49
C PHE A 67 5.22 6.74 3.71
N LYS A 68 4.62 6.78 4.91
CA LYS A 68 5.35 6.77 6.18
C LYS A 68 5.24 5.39 6.81
N TYR A 69 6.35 4.82 7.27
CA TYR A 69 6.38 3.52 7.95
C TYR A 69 7.17 3.57 9.26
N GLU A 70 6.97 2.60 10.14
CA GLU A 70 7.62 2.49 11.45
C GLU A 70 8.51 1.24 11.46
N LEU A 71 9.72 1.32 12.04
CA LEU A 71 10.61 0.17 12.23
C LEU A 71 10.99 0.03 13.71
N GLY A 72 11.12 -1.21 14.19
CA GLY A 72 11.50 -1.51 15.57
C GLY A 72 10.43 -1.15 16.61
N ILE A 73 9.19 -0.92 16.17
CA ILE A 73 8.03 -0.70 17.03
C ILE A 73 7.19 -1.98 17.05
N ASN A 74 6.92 -2.51 18.24
CA ASN A 74 6.07 -3.69 18.41
C ASN A 74 4.61 -3.36 18.03
N ASP A 75 3.92 -4.34 17.43
CA ASP A 75 2.51 -4.22 17.02
C ASP A 75 2.25 -3.01 16.13
N SER A 76 3.07 -2.84 15.09
CA SER A 76 2.96 -1.78 14.09
C SER A 76 3.12 -2.37 12.70
N TYR A 77 2.07 -2.30 11.88
CA TYR A 77 2.04 -2.93 10.57
C TYR A 77 1.57 -1.96 9.50
N ASP A 78 2.18 -2.05 8.32
CA ASP A 78 1.72 -1.37 7.11
C ASP A 78 0.49 -2.05 6.52
N TYR A 79 -0.57 -1.28 6.33
CA TYR A 79 -1.80 -1.69 5.66
C TYR A 79 -1.91 -1.04 4.30
N TRP A 80 -2.36 -1.82 3.32
CA TRP A 80 -2.47 -1.39 1.93
C TRP A 80 -3.89 -1.58 1.44
N VAL A 81 -4.47 -0.51 0.90
CA VAL A 81 -5.76 -0.56 0.22
C VAL A 81 -5.57 -0.04 -1.19
N VAL A 82 -6.03 -0.81 -2.17
CA VAL A 82 -6.02 -0.38 -3.56
C VAL A 82 -7.43 -0.50 -4.11
N GLU A 83 -7.89 0.58 -4.72
CA GLU A 83 -9.08 0.62 -5.56
C GLU A 83 -8.65 0.88 -7.00
N ILE A 84 -9.22 0.13 -7.95
CA ILE A 84 -9.00 0.34 -9.37
C ILE A 84 -10.33 0.54 -10.08
N THR A 85 -10.37 1.45 -11.05
CA THR A 85 -11.44 1.53 -12.04
C THR A 85 -10.85 1.16 -13.40
N THR A 86 -11.36 0.11 -14.03
CA THR A 86 -10.87 -0.35 -15.34
C THR A 86 -11.31 0.60 -16.45
N LYS A 87 -10.70 0.49 -17.63
CA LYS A 87 -11.15 1.24 -18.82
C LYS A 87 -12.55 0.80 -19.27
N SER A 88 -12.87 -0.48 -19.08
CA SER A 88 -14.21 -1.04 -19.25
C SER A 88 -15.26 -0.56 -18.22
N GLY A 89 -14.86 0.21 -17.21
CA GLY A 89 -15.76 0.84 -16.23
C GLY A 89 -16.08 0.00 -15.00
N LYS A 90 -15.45 -1.17 -14.84
CA LYS A 90 -15.59 -2.01 -13.63
C LYS A 90 -14.73 -1.47 -12.50
N LYS A 91 -15.21 -1.61 -11.27
CA LYS A 91 -14.49 -1.19 -10.08
C LYS A 91 -14.14 -2.36 -9.20
N TYR A 92 -12.93 -2.33 -8.66
CA TYR A 92 -12.44 -3.37 -7.77
C TYR A 92 -11.70 -2.75 -6.58
N ARG A 93 -11.84 -3.36 -5.41
CA ARG A 93 -11.18 -2.91 -4.19
C ARG A 93 -10.62 -4.06 -3.35
N THR A 94 -9.44 -3.89 -2.78
CA THR A 94 -8.91 -4.82 -1.77
C THR A 94 -9.60 -4.63 -0.41
N LYS A 95 -9.52 -5.64 0.46
CA LYS A 95 -9.99 -5.50 1.85
C LYS A 95 -9.16 -4.48 2.61
N SER A 96 -9.76 -3.71 3.51
CA SER A 96 -9.04 -2.73 4.34
C SER A 96 -8.15 -3.38 5.41
N SER A 97 -8.43 -4.62 5.81
CA SER A 97 -7.67 -5.33 6.86
C SER A 97 -6.42 -6.06 6.35
N PHE A 98 -6.01 -5.83 5.10
CA PHE A 98 -4.80 -6.42 4.55
C PHE A 98 -3.56 -5.65 5.00
N TYR A 99 -2.69 -6.32 5.76
CA TYR A 99 -1.37 -5.82 6.12
C TYR A 99 -0.28 -6.58 5.39
N CYS A 100 0.78 -5.87 5.03
CA CYS A 100 2.02 -6.42 4.49
C CYS A 100 3.12 -5.39 4.76
N SER A 101 4.02 -5.71 5.68
CA SER A 101 4.87 -4.72 6.32
C SER A 101 6.28 -4.70 5.76
N ILE A 102 6.79 -3.49 5.58
CA ILE A 102 8.15 -3.26 5.08
C ILE A 102 9.17 -3.46 6.20
N THR A 103 10.36 -3.96 5.86
CA THR A 103 11.47 -4.10 6.81
C THR A 103 12.60 -3.10 6.54
N PHE A 104 13.60 -3.10 7.40
CA PHE A 104 14.78 -2.24 7.23
C PHE A 104 15.55 -2.57 5.94
N GLU A 105 15.64 -3.86 5.62
CA GLU A 105 16.39 -4.40 4.48
C GLU A 105 15.79 -3.98 3.14
N ASP A 106 14.50 -3.64 3.11
CA ASP A 106 13.80 -3.19 1.91
C ASP A 106 14.14 -1.76 1.49
N LYS A 107 14.89 -1.03 2.32
CA LYS A 107 15.39 0.33 2.03
C LYS A 107 14.29 1.30 1.62
N GLY A 108 13.10 1.17 2.21
CA GLY A 108 11.97 2.03 1.94
C GLY A 108 11.37 1.85 0.54
N LYS A 109 11.57 0.72 -0.13
CA LYS A 109 11.05 0.44 -1.47
C LYS A 109 10.00 -0.66 -1.45
N VAL A 110 8.91 -0.45 -2.17
CA VAL A 110 7.84 -1.43 -2.37
C VAL A 110 7.30 -1.35 -3.79
N VAL A 111 6.86 -2.50 -4.32
CA VAL A 111 6.15 -2.59 -5.60
C VAL A 111 4.73 -3.07 -5.33
N LEU A 112 3.75 -2.33 -5.85
CA LEU A 112 2.33 -2.65 -5.82
C LEU A 112 1.90 -3.08 -7.22
N GLY A 113 1.81 -4.39 -7.45
CA GLY A 113 1.40 -4.96 -8.73
C GLY A 113 -0.05 -5.42 -8.69
N VAL A 114 -0.87 -4.97 -9.64
CA VAL A 114 -2.25 -5.47 -9.81
C VAL A 114 -2.30 -6.46 -10.97
N ASN A 115 -2.93 -7.62 -10.75
CA ASN A 115 -3.05 -8.68 -11.75
C ASN A 115 -4.52 -9.09 -11.93
N GLY A 116 -5.02 -9.01 -13.17
CA GLY A 116 -6.43 -9.26 -13.48
C GLY A 116 -6.78 -10.74 -13.65
N ASP A 117 -5.82 -11.59 -14.07
CA ASP A 117 -6.04 -13.02 -14.25
C ASP A 117 -6.36 -13.69 -12.90
N PHE A 118 -5.63 -13.30 -11.85
CA PHE A 118 -5.85 -13.79 -10.49
C PHE A 118 -6.75 -12.88 -9.66
N LYS A 119 -7.05 -11.66 -10.16
CA LYS A 119 -7.74 -10.58 -9.43
C LYS A 119 -7.08 -10.30 -8.08
N ARG A 120 -5.77 -10.04 -8.08
CA ARG A 120 -4.98 -9.82 -6.86
C ARG A 120 -4.14 -8.56 -6.92
N LEU A 121 -3.94 -7.97 -5.73
CA LEU A 121 -2.84 -7.08 -5.43
C LEU A 121 -1.68 -7.92 -4.91
N TYR A 122 -0.49 -7.71 -5.47
CA TYR A 122 0.78 -8.19 -4.96
C TYR A 122 1.55 -7.02 -4.37
N VAL A 123 2.06 -7.20 -3.15
CA VAL A 123 2.97 -6.27 -2.48
C VAL A 123 4.32 -6.98 -2.43
N HIS A 124 5.25 -6.49 -3.23
CA HIS A 124 6.59 -7.04 -3.34
C HIS A 124 7.61 -6.10 -2.71
N PHE A 125 8.51 -6.69 -1.94
CA PHE A 125 9.62 -5.99 -1.32
C PHE A 125 10.95 -6.54 -1.85
N PRO A 126 11.99 -5.69 -2.00
CA PRO A 126 13.22 -6.12 -2.65
C PRO A 126 14.08 -7.06 -1.80
N SER A 127 13.83 -7.20 -0.49
CA SER A 127 14.61 -8.09 0.38
C SER A 127 13.75 -8.95 1.32
N SER A 128 12.57 -8.47 1.71
CA SER A 128 11.65 -9.19 2.59
C SER A 128 10.58 -9.99 1.83
N SER A 129 9.71 -10.68 2.57
CA SER A 129 8.70 -11.58 2.01
C SER A 129 7.54 -10.84 1.34
N ASP A 130 7.14 -11.34 0.18
CA ASP A 130 5.98 -10.83 -0.54
C ASP A 130 4.66 -11.21 0.12
N CYS A 131 3.65 -10.35 -0.03
CA CYS A 131 2.27 -10.67 0.33
C CYS A 131 1.32 -10.42 -0.85
N SER A 132 0.11 -10.97 -0.76
CA SER A 132 -0.95 -10.65 -1.71
C SER A 132 -2.34 -10.72 -1.10
N THR A 133 -3.28 -10.00 -1.70
CA THR A 133 -4.70 -10.04 -1.34
C THR A 133 -5.58 -10.00 -2.58
N ALA A 134 -6.78 -10.58 -2.48
CA ALA A 134 -7.77 -10.51 -3.54
C ALA A 134 -8.38 -9.10 -3.67
N PHE A 135 -8.75 -8.77 -4.89
CA PHE A 135 -9.68 -7.71 -5.24
C PHE A 135 -11.12 -8.24 -5.23
N ASN A 136 -12.05 -7.43 -4.73
CA ASN A 136 -13.49 -7.68 -4.83
C ASN A 136 -14.13 -6.63 -5.73
N GLU A 137 -15.04 -7.03 -6.61
CA GLU A 137 -15.82 -6.09 -7.42
C GLU A 137 -16.76 -5.26 -6.51
N VAL A 138 -16.90 -3.97 -6.78
CA VAL A 138 -17.70 -3.02 -5.97
C VAL A 138 -18.62 -2.15 -6.81
#